data_AF-A0A227J8Q1-F1
#
_entry.id   AF-A0A227J8Q1-F1
#
_cell.length_a   1.000
_cell.length_b   1.000
_cell.length_c   1.000
_cell.angle_alpha   90.00
_cell.angle_beta   90.00
_cell.angle_gamma   90.00
#
_symmetry.space_group_name_H-M   'P 1'
#
loop_
_entity.id
_entity.type
_entity.pdbx_description
1 polymer ?
#
loop_
_entity_poly.entity_id
_entity_poly.type
_entity_poly.pdbx_seq_one_letter_code
_entity_poly.pdbx_strand_id
1 'polypeptide(L)'
;CRNLARIAIGDTVRLVDLDRSYQYRMTLVDSRKSQPLAGMLAVDSYLGSRLLGSSQDEVLELEIFNQRRCFVITEIIHQSQPPTPHLVCSCMLCQ
;
A
#
# COMPACT_ATOMS: atom_id res chain seq x y z
N CYS A 1 16.88 -12.34 8.86
CA CYS A 1 16.31 -11.06 8.39
C CYS A 1 14.86 -11.30 8.00
N ARG A 2 13.88 -10.77 8.75
CA ARG A 2 12.47 -10.90 8.34
C ARG A 2 12.30 -10.02 7.11
N ASN A 3 12.08 -10.61 5.94
CA ASN A 3 11.55 -9.90 4.78
C ASN A 3 10.13 -9.48 5.15
N LEU A 4 10.00 -8.35 5.86
CA LEU A 4 8.70 -7.75 6.11
C LEU A 4 8.20 -7.25 4.77
N ALA A 5 7.06 -7.79 4.34
CA ALA A 5 6.37 -7.31 3.16
C ALA A 5 6.14 -5.79 3.32
N ARG A 6 6.53 -5.03 2.29
CA ARG A 6 6.42 -3.57 2.28
C ARG A 6 5.34 -3.18 1.29
N ILE A 7 4.57 -2.15 1.65
CA ILE A 7 3.49 -1.63 0.81
C ILE A 7 4.07 -1.07 -0.49
N ALA A 8 3.52 -1.50 -1.62
CA ALA A 8 3.80 -0.98 -2.95
C ALA A 8 2.54 -0.36 -3.60
N ILE A 9 2.73 0.33 -4.72
CA ILE A 9 1.60 0.80 -5.54
C ILE A 9 0.84 -0.42 -6.07
N GLY A 10 -0.49 -0.40 -5.93
CA GLY A 10 -1.39 -1.50 -6.26
C GLY A 10 -1.85 -2.30 -5.04
N ASP A 11 -1.11 -2.26 -3.94
CA ASP A 11 -1.48 -2.97 -2.72
C ASP A 11 -2.69 -2.35 -2.04
N THR A 12 -3.51 -3.20 -1.44
CA THR A 12 -4.58 -2.77 -0.52
C THR A 12 -4.08 -2.89 0.92
N VAL A 13 -4.22 -1.83 1.68
CA VAL A 13 -3.81 -1.75 3.09
C VAL A 13 -5.03 -1.61 3.99
N ARG A 14 -4.98 -2.26 5.16
CA ARG A 14 -5.91 -1.96 6.26
C ARG A 14 -5.21 -1.14 7.31
N LEU A 15 -5.88 -0.06 7.72
CA LEU A 15 -5.38 0.90 8.68
C LEU A 15 -6.39 1.02 9.81
N VAL A 16 -5.92 1.10 11.04
CA VAL A 16 -6.75 1.46 12.19
C VAL A 16 -6.30 2.82 12.71
N ASP A 17 -7.21 3.78 12.75
CA ASP A 17 -7.03 5.04 13.48
C ASP A 17 -7.15 4.72 14.98
N LEU A 18 -6.05 4.93 15.71
CA LEU A 18 -5.95 4.59 17.13
C LEU A 18 -6.77 5.51 18.04
N ASP A 19 -7.09 6.73 17.60
CA ASP A 19 -7.88 7.67 18.39
C ASP A 19 -9.39 7.40 18.23
N ARG A 20 -9.80 6.99 17.02
CA ARG A 20 -11.22 6.79 16.68
C ARG A 20 -11.67 5.34 16.74
N SER A 21 -10.72 4.41 16.92
CA SER A 21 -10.96 2.96 16.78
C SER A 21 -11.69 2.62 15.48
N TYR A 22 -11.37 3.36 14.41
CA TYR A 22 -12.02 3.21 13.11
C TYR A 22 -11.07 2.59 12.11
N GLN A 23 -11.59 1.69 11.27
CA GLN A 23 -10.80 0.97 10.31
C GLN A 23 -11.04 1.45 8.88
N TYR A 24 -9.95 1.68 8.16
CA TYR A 24 -9.93 2.02 6.75
C TYR A 24 -9.38 0.86 5.92
N ARG A 25 -9.86 0.72 4.69
CA ARG A 25 -9.31 -0.20 3.67
C ARG A 25 -9.04 0.59 2.40
N MET A 26 -7.78 0.77 2.04
CA MET A 26 -7.37 1.66 0.95
C MET A 26 -6.40 0.97 0.00
N THR A 27 -6.54 1.18 -1.30
CA THR A 27 -5.59 0.76 -2.32
C THR A 27 -4.67 1.91 -2.68
N LEU A 28 -3.36 1.72 -2.60
CA LEU A 28 -2.39 2.73 -2.98
C LEU A 28 -2.27 2.79 -4.51
N VAL A 29 -2.51 3.96 -5.11
CA VAL A 29 -2.56 4.13 -6.58
C VAL A 29 -1.77 5.34 -7.05
N ASP A 30 -1.46 5.39 -8.35
CA ASP A 30 -1.00 6.61 -9.04
C ASP A 30 -2.03 7.74 -8.86
N SER A 31 -1.56 8.98 -8.75
CA SER A 31 -2.38 10.17 -8.46
C SER A 31 -3.53 10.36 -9.44
N ARG A 32 -3.32 10.02 -10.72
CA ARG A 32 -4.35 10.12 -11.77
C ARG A 32 -5.51 9.16 -11.57
N LYS A 33 -5.32 8.10 -10.78
CA LYS A 33 -6.33 7.07 -10.46
C LYS A 33 -6.98 7.29 -9.10
N SER A 34 -6.64 8.38 -8.40
CA SER A 34 -7.13 8.62 -7.04
C SER A 34 -8.64 8.83 -7.02
N GLN A 35 -9.31 8.05 -6.16
CA GLN A 35 -10.72 8.22 -5.80
C GLN A 35 -10.85 7.83 -4.32
N PRO A 36 -10.50 8.73 -3.38
CA PRO A 36 -10.38 8.39 -1.96
C PRO A 36 -11.68 7.84 -1.35
N LEU A 37 -12.83 8.35 -1.78
CA LEU A 37 -14.15 7.87 -1.33
C LEU A 37 -14.48 6.46 -1.81
N ALA A 38 -13.84 5.98 -2.89
CA ALA A 38 -13.94 4.61 -3.38
C ALA A 38 -12.81 3.72 -2.82
N GLY A 39 -12.02 4.21 -1.86
CA GLY A 39 -10.89 3.50 -1.28
C GLY A 39 -9.61 3.53 -2.13
N MET A 40 -9.51 4.38 -3.15
CA MET A 40 -8.30 4.51 -3.96
C MET A 40 -7.49 5.75 -3.56
N LEU A 41 -6.42 5.53 -2.80
CA LEU A 41 -5.59 6.58 -2.21
C LEU A 41 -4.36 6.87 -3.08
N ALA A 42 -4.17 8.13 -3.44
CA ALA A 42 -3.00 8.53 -4.22
C ALA A 42 -1.70 8.31 -3.43
N VAL A 43 -0.68 7.77 -4.08
CA VAL A 43 0.65 7.54 -3.49
C VAL A 43 1.35 8.82 -3.06
N ASP A 44 1.06 9.95 -3.72
CA ASP A 44 1.59 11.27 -3.39
C ASP A 44 0.68 12.08 -2.44
N SER A 45 -0.43 11.49 -1.96
CA SER A 45 -1.21 12.10 -0.89
C SER A 45 -0.45 12.09 0.44
N TYR A 46 -0.88 12.92 1.38
CA TYR A 46 -0.23 13.03 2.69
C TYR A 46 -0.15 11.68 3.42
N LEU A 47 -1.25 10.92 3.49
CA LEU A 47 -1.26 9.57 4.05
C LEU A 47 -0.57 8.56 3.10
N GLY A 48 -0.82 8.64 1.79
CA GLY A 48 -0.27 7.70 0.80
C GLY A 48 1.26 7.65 0.78
N SER A 49 1.90 8.81 0.87
CA SER A 49 3.37 8.93 0.88
C SER A 49 4.01 8.28 2.11
N ARG A 50 3.28 8.23 3.22
CA ARG A 50 3.71 7.56 4.46
C ARG A 50 3.38 6.07 4.49
N LEU A 51 2.48 5.61 3.62
CA LEU A 51 2.19 4.19 3.45
C LEU A 51 3.20 3.51 2.55
N LEU A 52 3.65 4.17 1.49
CA LEU A 52 4.58 3.59 0.54
C LEU A 52 5.87 3.11 1.24
N GLY A 53 6.19 1.82 1.10
CA GLY A 53 7.37 1.21 1.70
C GLY A 53 7.23 0.84 3.17
N SER A 54 6.14 1.23 3.84
CA SER A 54 5.87 0.88 5.23
C SER A 54 5.49 -0.59 5.37
N SER A 55 5.68 -1.13 6.56
CA SER A 55 5.47 -2.55 6.87
C SER A 55 4.23 -2.78 7.73
N GLN A 56 3.75 -4.02 7.76
CA GLN A 56 2.69 -4.41 8.69
C GLN A 56 3.14 -4.18 10.14
N ASP A 57 2.19 -3.83 11.00
CA ASP A 57 2.34 -3.46 12.41
C ASP A 57 3.08 -2.13 12.66
N GLU A 58 3.47 -1.42 11.60
CA GLU A 58 4.06 -0.08 11.71
C GLU A 58 3.00 0.97 12.06
N VAL A 59 3.37 1.88 12.97
CA VAL A 59 2.54 3.02 13.38
C VAL A 59 2.97 4.26 12.59
N LEU A 60 2.01 4.86 11.89
CA LEU A 60 2.16 6.10 11.17
C LEU A 60 1.59 7.25 11.99
N GLU A 61 2.44 8.20 12.35
CA GLU A 61 2.02 9.47 12.94
C GLU A 61 1.94 10.55 11.84
N LEU A 62 0.80 11.23 11.79
CA LEU A 62 0.48 12.29 10.83
C LEU A 62 -0.05 13.51 11.57
N GLU A 63 0.27 14.71 11.07
CA GLU A 63 -0.34 15.95 11.56
C GLU A 63 -1.41 16.42 10.56
N ILE A 64 -2.68 16.31 10.95
CA ILE A 64 -3.82 16.70 10.11
C ILE A 64 -4.57 17.81 10.83
N PHE A 65 -4.59 19.00 10.24
CA PHE A 65 -5.25 20.19 10.80
C PHE A 65 -4.85 20.48 12.26
N ASN A 66 -3.54 20.48 12.55
CA ASN A 66 -2.96 20.67 13.90
C ASN A 66 -3.34 19.59 14.91
N GLN A 67 -3.82 18.43 14.46
CA GLN A 67 -4.08 17.28 15.30
C GLN A 67 -3.15 16.15 14.90
N ARG A 68 -2.46 15.59 15.88
CA ARG A 68 -1.72 14.33 15.68
C ARG A 68 -2.73 13.21 15.50
N ARG A 69 -2.54 12.40 14.47
CA ARG A 69 -3.32 11.20 14.16
C ARG A 69 -2.39 10.02 14.03
N CYS A 70 -2.70 8.94 14.75
CA CYS A 70 -1.90 7.72 14.73
C CYS A 70 -2.68 6.61 14.04
N PHE A 71 -2.07 6.01 13.02
CA PHE A 71 -2.63 4.88 12.28
C PHE A 71 -1.72 3.67 12.43
N VAL A 72 -2.26 2.48 12.63
CA VAL A 72 -1.48 1.23 12.55
C VAL A 72 -1.86 0.46 11.29
N ILE A 73 -0.85 -0.04 10.56
CA ILE A 73 -1.04 -0.91 9.39
C ILE A 73 -1.29 -2.33 9.91
N THR A 74 -2.52 -2.83 9.80
CA THR A 74 -2.88 -4.15 10.33
C THR A 74 -2.79 -5.28 9.30
N GLU A 75 -2.83 -4.93 8.00
CA GLU A 75 -2.78 -5.92 6.91
C GLU A 75 -2.30 -5.27 5.62
N ILE A 76 -1.47 -6.00 4.86
CA ILE A 76 -1.05 -5.65 3.49
C ILE A 76 -1.52 -6.78 2.57
N ILE A 77 -2.41 -6.44 1.64
CA ILE A 77 -2.93 -7.37 0.63
C ILE A 77 -2.30 -6.99 -0.70
N HIS A 78 -1.31 -7.77 -1.13
CA HIS A 78 -0.71 -7.59 -2.45
C HIS A 78 -1.71 -7.95 -3.53
N GLN A 79 -1.77 -7.12 -4.58
CA GLN A 79 -2.36 -7.61 -5.83
C GLN A 79 -1.47 -8.75 -6.31
N SER A 80 -1.99 -9.97 -6.24
CA SER A 80 -1.36 -11.12 -6.87
C SER A 80 -1.24 -10.80 -8.36
N GLN A 81 -0.05 -10.42 -8.79
CA GLN A 81 0.27 -10.46 -10.21
C GLN A 81 -0.01 -11.90 -10.66
N PRO A 82 -0.77 -12.12 -11.75
CA PRO A 82 -0.77 -13.45 -12.35
C PRO A 82 0.69 -13.83 -12.61
N PRO A 83 1.09 -15.09 -12.33
CA PRO A 83 2.45 -15.51 -12.58
C PRO A 83 2.84 -15.10 -13.99
N THR A 84 3.93 -14.36 -14.12
CA THR A 84 4.43 -13.93 -15.42
C THR A 84 4.57 -15.20 -16.25
N PRO A 85 3.89 -15.35 -17.40
CA PRO A 85 4.10 -16.52 -18.22
C PRO A 85 5.59 -16.55 -18.54
N HIS A 86 6.26 -17.65 -18.19
CA HIS A 86 7.64 -17.89 -18.58
C HIS A 86 7.73 -17.64 -20.09
N LEU A 87 8.34 -16.52 -20.47
CA LEU A 87 8.67 -16.23 -21.85
C LEU A 87 9.73 -17.24 -22.24
N VAL A 88 9.29 -18.39 -22.75
CA VAL A 88 10.16 -19.33 -23.44
C VAL A 88 10.72 -18.55 -24.63
N CYS A 89 12.00 -18.18 -24.57
CA CYS A 89 12.67 -17.60 -25.72
C CYS A 89 12.60 -18.65 -26.84
N SER A 90 11.89 -18.34 -27.92
CA SER A 90 11.83 -19.16 -29.13
C SER A 90 13.08 -19.00 -30.02
N CYS A 91 14.19 -18.52 -29.43
CA CYS A 91 15.45 -18.33 -30.12
C CYS A 91 16.27 -19.63 -30.13
N MET A 92 16.67 -20.11 -31.31
CA MET A 92 17.55 -21.30 -31.47
C MET A 92 19.00 -21.10 -30.98
N LEU A 93 19.29 -20.02 -30.26
CA LEU A 93 20.64 -19.68 -29.77
C LEU A 93 20.80 -19.87 -28.24
N CYS A 94 19.72 -20.19 -27.53
CA CYS A 94 19.73 -20.40 -26.08
C CYS A 94 19.40 -21.86 -25.67
N GLN A 95 19.49 -22.81 -26.61
CA GLN A 95 19.43 -24.25 -26.33
C GLN A 95 20.83 -24.80 -26.08
#